data_AF-A0A1F9NU61-F1
#
_entry.id   AF-A0A1F9NU61-F1
#
_cell.length_a   1.000
_cell.length_b   1.000
_cell.length_c   1.000
_cell.angle_alpha   90.00
_cell.angle_beta   90.00
_cell.angle_gamma   90.00
#
_symmetry.space_group_name_H-M   'P 1'
#
loop_
_entity.id
_entity.type
_entity.pdbx_description
1 polymer ?
#
loop_
_entity_poly.entity_id
_entity_poly.type
_entity_poly.pdbx_seq_one_letter_code
_entity_poly.pdbx_strand_id
1 'polypeptide(L)'
;MIKLGSVEFWVVILFFINFSLVLFVFMLIRKMNRFLAEQAFQAAFEKEREENDPVSDTASDIMDMLEPLVKDSRDAAIQFDEQIKDKKRLIKSLNDALDSRIININLLLSRADAMQKKIEERQAESGRILADLSRAETVEISAGTLENQQHQILKMYHQNYDIDTIAQELSIPRGEVQLVVDLKKKFLEMEKNSR
;
A
#
# COMPACT_ATOMS: atom_id res chain seq x y z
N MET A 1 -78.06 -68.61 -52.30
CA MET A 1 -77.47 -68.36 -53.62
C MET A 1 -77.64 -66.89 -53.97
N ILE A 2 -76.58 -66.09 -53.87
CA ILE A 2 -76.61 -64.68 -54.28
C ILE A 2 -76.65 -64.67 -55.81
N LYS A 3 -77.73 -64.12 -56.39
CA LYS A 3 -77.84 -63.97 -57.86
C LYS A 3 -76.89 -62.86 -58.29
N LEU A 4 -75.73 -63.23 -58.82
CA LEU A 4 -74.63 -62.36 -59.26
C LEU A 4 -74.96 -61.42 -60.45
N GLY A 5 -76.25 -61.19 -60.75
CA GLY A 5 -76.72 -60.32 -61.83
C GLY A 5 -77.97 -59.50 -61.49
N SER A 6 -78.38 -59.43 -60.21
CA SER A 6 -79.47 -58.55 -59.79
C SER A 6 -78.99 -57.10 -59.71
N VAL A 7 -79.85 -56.14 -60.07
CA VAL A 7 -79.57 -54.70 -59.94
C VAL A 7 -79.22 -54.32 -58.49
N GLU A 8 -79.85 -54.97 -57.51
CA GLU A 8 -79.58 -54.77 -56.08
C GLU A 8 -78.12 -55.08 -55.70
N PHE A 9 -77.52 -56.13 -56.30
CA PHE A 9 -76.12 -56.50 -56.05
C PHE A 9 -75.16 -55.44 -56.59
N TRP A 10 -75.43 -54.91 -57.79
CA TRP A 10 -74.65 -53.82 -58.38
C TRP A 10 -74.76 -52.52 -57.58
N VAL A 11 -75.93 -52.20 -57.03
CA VAL A 11 -76.13 -51.04 -56.15
C VAL A 11 -75.31 -51.17 -54.87
N VAL A 12 -75.30 -52.36 -54.23
CA VAL A 12 -74.49 -52.59 -53.02
C VAL A 12 -72.99 -52.49 -53.32
N ILE A 13 -72.52 -53.02 -54.45
CA ILE A 13 -71.12 -52.89 -54.87
C ILE A 13 -70.74 -51.42 -55.10
N LEU A 14 -71.57 -50.67 -55.84
CA LEU A 14 -71.33 -49.25 -56.11
C LEU A 14 -71.31 -48.43 -54.81
N PHE A 15 -72.14 -48.77 -53.83
CA PHE A 15 -72.11 -48.15 -52.51
C PHE A 15 -70.78 -48.40 -51.80
N PHE A 16 -70.29 -49.65 -51.78
CA PHE A 16 -69.00 -50.00 -51.17
C PHE A 16 -67.82 -49.30 -51.86
N ILE A 17 -67.81 -49.24 -53.19
CA ILE A 17 -66.76 -48.55 -53.96
C ILE A 17 -66.75 -47.06 -53.64
N ASN A 18 -67.91 -46.40 -53.64
CA ASN A 18 -68.00 -44.98 -53.28
C ASN A 18 -67.59 -44.72 -51.84
N PHE A 19 -68.03 -45.57 -50.90
CA PHE A 19 -67.65 -45.47 -49.49
C PHE A 19 -66.13 -45.62 -49.31
N SER A 20 -65.51 -46.58 -50.00
CA SER A 20 -64.05 -46.76 -49.99
C SER A 20 -63.32 -45.55 -50.59
N LEU A 21 -63.88 -44.94 -51.64
CA LEU A 21 -63.28 -43.76 -52.29
C LEU A 21 -63.32 -42.53 -51.39
N VAL A 22 -64.45 -42.30 -50.70
CA VAL A 22 -64.57 -41.21 -49.71
C VAL A 22 -63.59 -41.43 -48.54
N LEU A 23 -63.49 -42.66 -48.03
CA LEU A 23 -62.57 -42.99 -46.94
C LEU A 23 -61.11 -42.82 -47.36
N PHE A 24 -60.76 -43.19 -48.60
CA PHE A 24 -59.43 -43.01 -49.15
C PHE A 24 -59.06 -41.52 -49.29
N VAL A 25 -59.97 -40.70 -49.82
CA VAL A 25 -59.78 -39.25 -49.92
C VAL A 25 -59.63 -38.63 -48.53
N PHE A 26 -60.45 -39.03 -47.56
CA PHE A 26 -60.35 -38.56 -46.18
C PHE A 26 -59.00 -38.95 -45.54
N MET A 27 -58.52 -40.17 -45.78
CA MET A 27 -57.19 -40.60 -45.33
C MET A 27 -56.07 -39.79 -45.98
N LEU A 28 -56.16 -39.49 -47.28
CA LEU A 28 -55.17 -38.66 -47.98
C LEU A 28 -55.14 -37.24 -47.44
N ILE A 29 -56.30 -36.62 -47.22
CA ILE A 29 -56.38 -35.27 -46.62
C ILE A 29 -55.77 -35.29 -45.21
N ARG A 30 -56.12 -36.29 -44.39
CA ARG A 30 -55.57 -36.42 -43.03
C ARG A 30 -54.07 -36.67 -43.03
N LYS A 31 -53.56 -37.48 -43.96
CA LYS A 31 -52.12 -37.76 -44.12
C LYS A 31 -51.38 -36.50 -44.57
N MET A 32 -51.90 -35.79 -45.57
CA MET A 32 -51.29 -34.57 -46.10
C MET A 32 -51.29 -33.45 -45.07
N ASN A 33 -52.37 -33.27 -44.31
CA ASN A 33 -52.43 -32.27 -43.24
C ASN A 33 -51.44 -32.56 -42.10
N ARG A 34 -51.15 -33.84 -41.82
CA ARG A 34 -50.10 -34.22 -40.87
C ARG A 34 -48.69 -33.90 -41.39
N PHE A 35 -48.41 -34.18 -42.67
CA PHE A 35 -47.12 -33.81 -43.28
C PHE A 35 -46.92 -32.29 -43.36
N LEU A 36 -47.97 -31.53 -43.66
CA LEU A 36 -47.94 -30.06 -43.65
C LEU A 36 -47.72 -29.51 -42.23
N ALA A 37 -48.34 -30.10 -41.22
CA ALA A 37 -48.13 -29.71 -39.82
C ALA A 37 -46.71 -30.02 -39.32
N GLU A 38 -46.15 -31.18 -39.71
CA GLU A 38 -44.75 -31.54 -39.37
C GLU A 38 -43.74 -30.63 -40.07
N GLN A 39 -43.96 -30.28 -41.35
CA GLN A 39 -43.12 -29.29 -42.05
C GLN A 39 -43.25 -27.88 -41.47
N ALA A 40 -44.46 -27.45 -41.10
CA ALA A 40 -44.67 -26.15 -40.47
C ALA A 40 -44.00 -26.07 -39.09
N PHE A 41 -43.97 -27.18 -38.34
CA PHE A 41 -43.30 -27.27 -37.05
C PHE A 41 -41.76 -27.24 -37.19
N GLN A 42 -41.19 -27.92 -38.18
CA GLN A 42 -39.76 -27.83 -38.50
C GLN A 42 -39.36 -26.45 -39.02
N ALA A 43 -40.17 -25.84 -39.90
CA ALA A 43 -39.94 -24.50 -40.41
C ALA A 43 -40.06 -23.41 -39.31
N ALA A 44 -40.92 -23.60 -38.31
CA ALA A 44 -40.99 -22.71 -37.15
C ALA A 44 -39.73 -22.81 -36.26
N PHE A 45 -39.19 -24.02 -36.07
CA PHE A 45 -37.96 -24.25 -35.31
C PHE A 45 -36.69 -23.77 -36.03
N GLU A 46 -36.64 -23.82 -37.36
CA GLU A 46 -35.53 -23.24 -38.14
C GLU A 46 -35.60 -21.70 -38.18
N LYS A 47 -36.81 -21.13 -38.24
CA LYS A 47 -37.00 -19.67 -38.28
C LYS A 47 -36.65 -18.98 -36.96
N GLU A 48 -36.86 -19.61 -35.81
CA GLU A 48 -36.38 -19.11 -34.51
C GLU A 48 -34.84 -19.16 -34.38
N ARG A 49 -34.15 -19.96 -35.20
CA ARG A 49 -32.68 -20.08 -35.14
C ARG A 49 -31.95 -19.10 -36.07
N GLU A 50 -32.58 -18.68 -37.16
CA GLU A 50 -32.07 -17.63 -38.07
C GLU A 50 -32.42 -16.20 -37.61
N GLU A 51 -33.41 -16.03 -36.71
CA GLU A 51 -33.74 -14.74 -36.08
C GLU A 51 -32.93 -14.51 -34.79
N ASN A 52 -31.65 -14.87 -34.77
CA ASN A 52 -30.69 -14.31 -33.82
C ASN A 52 -29.78 -13.35 -34.62
N ASP A 53 -30.05 -12.07 -34.43
CA ASP A 53 -29.49 -10.93 -35.15
C ASP A 53 -27.95 -11.00 -35.29
N PRO A 54 -27.37 -10.73 -36.48
CA PRO A 54 -25.92 -10.55 -36.65
C PRO A 54 -25.35 -9.37 -35.81
N VAL A 55 -26.22 -8.53 -35.28
CA VAL A 55 -25.89 -7.44 -34.35
C VAL A 55 -25.58 -7.97 -32.94
N SER A 56 -26.18 -9.09 -32.53
CA SER A 56 -25.94 -9.71 -31.22
C SER A 56 -24.52 -10.28 -31.14
N ASP A 57 -24.03 -10.93 -32.20
CA ASP A 57 -22.65 -11.43 -32.26
C ASP A 57 -21.64 -10.28 -32.23
N THR A 58 -21.88 -9.20 -32.97
CA THR A 58 -21.00 -8.02 -32.97
C THR A 58 -20.98 -7.32 -31.62
N ALA A 59 -22.12 -7.23 -30.93
CA ALA A 59 -22.20 -6.67 -29.58
C ALA A 59 -21.51 -7.55 -28.54
N SER A 60 -21.60 -8.88 -28.70
CA SER A 60 -20.88 -9.85 -27.85
C SER A 60 -19.37 -9.71 -28.01
N ASP A 61 -18.86 -9.62 -29.24
CA ASP A 61 -17.42 -9.44 -29.51
C ASP A 61 -16.88 -8.13 -28.91
N ILE A 62 -17.65 -7.03 -29.01
CA ILE A 62 -17.28 -5.75 -28.39
C ILE A 62 -17.30 -5.87 -26.85
N MET A 63 -18.27 -6.58 -26.28
CA MET A 63 -18.35 -6.79 -24.85
C MET A 63 -17.15 -7.61 -24.34
N ASP A 64 -16.77 -8.66 -25.06
CA ASP A 64 -15.59 -9.49 -24.76
C ASP A 64 -14.27 -8.71 -24.87
N MET A 65 -14.19 -7.71 -25.78
CA MET A 65 -13.04 -6.81 -25.86
C MET A 65 -13.03 -5.73 -24.77
N LEU A 66 -14.20 -5.25 -24.33
CA LEU A 66 -14.32 -4.20 -23.31
C LEU A 66 -14.18 -4.75 -21.88
N GLU A 67 -14.59 -5.98 -21.64
CA GLU A 67 -14.46 -6.64 -20.33
C GLU A 67 -13.03 -6.62 -19.75
N PRO A 68 -11.97 -7.01 -20.48
CA PRO A 68 -10.61 -6.92 -19.97
C PRO A 68 -10.19 -5.47 -19.72
N LEU A 69 -10.59 -4.51 -20.58
CA LEU A 69 -10.24 -3.10 -20.39
C LEU A 69 -10.89 -2.50 -19.14
N VAL A 70 -12.16 -2.84 -18.88
CA VAL A 70 -12.89 -2.40 -17.69
C VAL A 70 -12.31 -3.05 -16.44
N LYS A 71 -11.94 -4.33 -16.53
CA LYS A 71 -11.30 -5.06 -15.44
C LYS A 71 -9.92 -4.47 -15.11
N ASP A 72 -9.08 -4.24 -16.11
CA ASP A 72 -7.75 -3.65 -15.95
C ASP A 72 -7.86 -2.23 -15.38
N SER A 73 -8.84 -1.45 -15.84
CA SER A 73 -9.13 -0.11 -15.31
C SER A 73 -9.56 -0.16 -13.84
N ARG A 74 -10.38 -1.15 -13.46
CA ARG A 74 -10.80 -1.38 -12.07
C ARG A 74 -9.62 -1.77 -11.20
N ASP A 75 -8.78 -2.69 -11.67
CA ASP A 75 -7.60 -3.14 -10.94
C ASP A 75 -6.59 -1.99 -10.76
N ALA A 76 -6.38 -1.17 -11.80
CA ALA A 76 -5.57 0.03 -11.70
C ALA A 76 -6.14 1.05 -10.70
N ALA A 77 -7.46 1.25 -10.67
CA ALA A 77 -8.11 2.14 -9.71
C ALA A 77 -7.95 1.65 -8.26
N ILE A 78 -8.07 0.34 -8.02
CA ILE A 78 -7.83 -0.27 -6.70
C ILE A 78 -6.38 -0.05 -6.28
N GLN A 79 -5.41 -0.30 -7.17
CA GLN A 79 -4.00 -0.05 -6.88
C GLN A 79 -3.72 1.42 -6.57
N PHE A 80 -4.35 2.35 -7.29
CA PHE A 80 -4.21 3.77 -6.99
C PHE A 80 -4.77 4.14 -5.62
N ASP A 81 -5.91 3.57 -5.22
CA ASP A 81 -6.50 3.82 -3.90
C ASP A 81 -5.58 3.30 -2.78
N GLU A 82 -5.03 2.09 -2.93
CA GLU A 82 -4.02 1.55 -2.02
C GLU A 82 -2.78 2.42 -1.93
N GLN A 83 -2.23 2.86 -3.08
CA GLN A 83 -1.07 3.75 -3.12
C GLN A 83 -1.36 5.11 -2.48
N ILE A 84 -2.55 5.68 -2.66
CA ILE A 84 -2.94 6.94 -2.03
C ILE A 84 -3.01 6.77 -0.52
N LYS A 85 -3.60 5.67 -0.05
CA LYS A 85 -3.70 5.35 1.38
C LYS A 85 -2.32 5.20 2.01
N ASP A 86 -1.40 4.50 1.33
CA ASP A 86 -0.02 4.34 1.79
C ASP A 86 0.77 5.64 1.78
N LYS A 87 0.67 6.43 0.70
CA LYS A 87 1.31 7.76 0.65
C LYS A 87 0.77 8.67 1.75
N LYS A 88 -0.53 8.66 2.02
CA LYS A 88 -1.14 9.43 3.11
C LYS A 88 -0.61 8.98 4.47
N ARG A 89 -0.45 7.67 4.69
CA ARG A 89 0.13 7.11 5.92
C ARG A 89 1.59 7.53 6.08
N LEU A 90 2.39 7.48 5.02
CA LEU A 90 3.78 7.92 5.02
C LEU A 90 3.90 9.42 5.33
N ILE A 91 3.11 10.26 4.66
CA ILE A 91 3.06 11.70 4.93
C ILE A 91 2.72 11.97 6.39
N LYS A 92 1.72 11.26 6.95
CA LYS A 92 1.36 11.39 8.36
C LYS A 92 2.52 11.01 9.27
N SER A 93 3.16 9.87 9.04
CA SER A 93 4.31 9.44 9.85
C SER A 93 5.50 10.40 9.76
N LEU A 94 5.73 10.99 8.58
CA LEU A 94 6.78 11.98 8.39
C LEU A 94 6.46 13.26 9.15
N ASN A 95 5.20 13.72 9.10
CA ASN A 95 4.76 14.88 9.85
C ASN A 95 4.92 14.66 11.37
N ASP A 96 4.47 13.51 11.88
CA ASP A 96 4.60 13.17 13.30
C ASP A 96 6.08 13.12 13.74
N ALA A 97 6.97 12.62 12.88
CA ALA A 97 8.41 12.60 13.13
C ALA A 97 9.04 14.01 13.10
N LEU A 98 8.60 14.87 12.19
CA LEU A 98 9.03 16.27 12.12
C LEU A 98 8.57 17.04 13.36
N ASP A 99 7.31 16.89 13.78
CA ASP A 99 6.77 17.52 14.99
C ASP A 99 7.57 17.09 16.23
N SER A 100 7.85 15.79 16.36
CA SER A 100 8.69 15.27 17.44
C SER A 100 10.09 15.89 17.43
N ARG A 101 10.68 16.09 16.25
CA ARG A 101 11.99 16.71 16.09
C ARG A 101 11.96 18.20 16.42
N ILE A 102 10.91 18.93 16.03
CA ILE A 102 10.70 20.34 16.37
C ILE A 102 10.58 20.50 17.90
N ILE A 103 9.80 19.64 18.56
CA ILE A 103 9.65 19.64 20.02
C ILE A 103 11.01 19.41 20.69
N ASN A 104 11.78 18.43 20.22
CA ASN A 104 13.12 18.15 20.76
C ASN A 104 14.06 19.34 20.59
N ILE A 105 14.09 19.95 19.40
CA ILE A 105 14.91 21.14 19.14
C ILE A 105 14.50 22.30 20.05
N ASN A 106 13.20 22.57 20.21
CA ASN A 106 12.73 23.61 21.12
C ASN A 106 13.09 23.31 22.58
N LEU A 107 13.04 22.05 23.00
CA LEU A 107 13.48 21.65 24.34
C LEU A 107 15.00 21.86 24.52
N LEU A 108 15.80 21.49 23.53
CA LEU A 108 17.25 21.69 23.54
C LEU A 108 17.61 23.18 23.54
N LEU A 109 16.90 24.01 22.76
CA LEU A 109 17.05 25.46 22.77
C LEU A 109 16.69 26.04 24.14
N SER A 110 15.52 25.68 24.70
CA SER A 110 15.12 26.12 26.03
C SER A 110 16.14 25.70 27.11
N ARG A 111 16.71 24.51 27.00
CA ARG A 111 17.79 24.04 27.89
C ARG A 111 19.09 24.82 27.67
N ALA A 112 19.45 25.11 26.43
CA ALA A 112 20.64 25.90 26.09
C ALA A 112 20.50 27.33 26.61
N ASP A 113 19.34 27.96 26.43
CA ASP A 113 19.01 29.29 26.95
C ASP A 113 19.08 29.32 28.48
N ALA A 114 18.54 28.29 29.14
CA ALA A 114 18.62 28.17 30.60
C ALA A 114 20.07 27.99 31.09
N MET A 115 20.91 27.28 30.34
CA MET A 115 22.34 27.14 30.65
C MET A 115 23.09 28.46 30.39
N GLN A 116 22.83 29.12 29.27
CA GLN A 116 23.42 30.41 28.93
C GLN A 116 23.08 31.45 30.00
N LYS A 117 21.81 31.54 30.40
CA LYS A 117 21.38 32.43 31.48
C LYS A 117 22.08 32.12 32.79
N LYS A 118 22.25 30.84 33.15
CA LYS A 118 23.02 30.45 34.36
C LYS A 118 24.50 30.81 34.25
N ILE A 119 25.09 30.73 33.05
CA ILE A 119 26.48 31.14 32.80
C ILE A 119 26.60 32.66 32.90
N GLU A 120 25.65 33.42 32.34
CA GLU A 120 25.59 34.88 32.45
C GLU A 120 25.36 35.34 33.89
N GLU A 121 24.46 34.70 34.63
CA GLU A 121 24.24 34.93 36.06
C GLU A 121 25.52 34.63 36.85
N ARG A 122 26.19 33.49 36.58
CA ARG A 122 27.48 33.17 37.20
C ARG A 122 28.59 34.12 36.77
N GLN A 123 28.62 34.62 35.54
CA GLN A 123 29.60 35.62 35.09
C GLN A 123 29.30 37.00 35.65
N ALA A 124 28.04 37.35 35.90
CA ALA A 124 27.65 38.57 36.58
C ALA A 124 27.95 38.48 38.08
N GLU A 125 27.74 37.32 38.71
CA GLU A 125 28.16 37.04 40.09
C GLU A 125 29.68 36.96 40.19
N SER A 126 30.36 36.21 39.34
CA SER A 126 31.81 36.18 39.25
C SER A 126 32.38 37.53 38.83
N GLY A 127 31.70 38.35 38.04
CA GLY A 127 32.09 39.71 37.69
C GLY A 127 31.85 40.70 38.82
N ARG A 128 30.86 40.46 39.69
CA ARG A 128 30.68 41.19 40.96
C ARG A 128 31.69 40.76 42.01
N ILE A 129 31.95 39.46 42.13
CA ILE A 129 33.01 38.88 42.97
C ILE A 129 34.36 39.35 42.47
N LEU A 130 34.62 39.36 41.15
CA LEU A 130 35.84 39.90 40.54
C LEU A 130 35.87 41.43 40.59
N ALA A 131 34.76 42.16 40.70
CA ALA A 131 34.80 43.60 40.98
C ALA A 131 35.11 43.89 42.46
N ASP A 132 34.65 43.02 43.37
CA ASP A 132 34.98 43.05 44.80
C ASP A 132 36.43 42.60 45.06
N LEU A 133 36.90 41.61 44.28
CA LEU A 133 38.28 41.10 44.22
C LEU A 133 39.17 41.87 43.24
N SER A 134 38.70 42.77 42.37
CA SER A 134 39.58 43.67 41.59
C SER A 134 40.05 44.85 42.45
N ARG A 135 39.60 44.91 43.70
CA ARG A 135 40.31 45.60 44.78
C ARG A 135 41.47 44.75 45.36
N ALA A 136 41.56 43.47 45.01
CA ALA A 136 42.53 42.47 45.50
C ALA A 136 42.87 41.40 44.42
N GLU A 137 43.70 41.77 43.44
CA GLU A 137 44.43 40.90 42.49
C GLU A 137 43.71 40.25 41.29
N THR A 138 44.27 40.54 40.11
CA THR A 138 43.97 40.04 38.76
C THR A 138 44.63 38.69 38.46
N VAL A 139 43.88 37.69 37.97
CA VAL A 139 44.43 36.53 37.24
C VAL A 139 43.54 36.21 36.04
N GLU A 140 44.07 36.41 34.83
CA GLU A 140 43.46 36.07 33.55
C GLU A 140 43.51 34.54 33.29
N ILE A 141 42.38 33.91 32.94
CA ILE A 141 42.35 32.52 32.46
C ILE A 141 42.15 32.55 30.94
N SER A 142 43.25 32.39 30.20
CA SER A 142 43.32 32.34 28.75
C SER A 142 42.91 30.97 28.19
N ALA A 143 42.20 30.94 27.06
CA ALA A 143 41.75 29.73 26.37
C ALA A 143 42.87 28.72 26.01
N GLY A 144 44.14 29.15 26.02
CA GLY A 144 45.30 28.25 25.85
C GLY A 144 45.55 27.32 27.05
N THR A 145 45.01 27.62 28.23
CA THR A 145 45.18 26.78 29.43
C THR A 145 44.35 25.49 29.34
N LEU A 146 43.16 25.54 28.72
CA LEU A 146 42.26 24.39 28.65
C LEU A 146 42.79 23.28 27.74
N GLU A 147 43.38 23.64 26.59
CA GLU A 147 43.98 22.68 25.66
C GLU A 147 45.21 21.99 26.29
N ASN A 148 46.00 22.73 27.07
CA ASN A 148 47.14 22.19 27.80
C ASN A 148 46.69 21.21 28.91
N GLN A 149 45.62 21.55 29.64
CA GLN A 149 45.04 20.69 30.68
C GLN A 149 44.54 19.35 30.11
N GLN A 150 43.84 19.37 28.97
CA GLN A 150 43.38 18.14 28.32
C GLN A 150 44.55 17.24 27.88
N HIS A 151 45.61 17.84 27.34
CA HIS A 151 46.80 17.12 26.94
C HIS A 151 47.51 16.47 28.14
N GLN A 152 47.53 17.16 29.27
CA GLN A 152 48.15 16.68 30.50
C GLN A 152 47.37 15.52 31.15
N ILE A 153 46.03 15.59 31.16
CA ILE A 153 45.15 14.49 31.58
C ILE A 153 45.43 13.24 30.75
N LEU A 154 45.46 13.37 29.42
CA LEU A 154 45.71 12.25 28.51
C LEU A 154 47.10 11.65 28.71
N LYS A 155 48.12 12.50 28.91
CA LYS A 155 49.50 12.04 29.17
C LYS A 155 49.60 11.20 30.44
N MET A 156 48.98 11.64 31.54
CA MET A 156 48.98 10.89 32.80
C MET A 156 48.14 9.60 32.69
N TYR A 157 47.01 9.64 31.99
CA TYR A 157 46.22 8.43 31.74
C TYR A 157 47.02 7.37 30.96
N HIS A 158 47.79 7.79 29.94
CA HIS A 158 48.68 6.88 29.21
C HIS A 158 49.85 6.34 30.04
N GLN A 159 50.19 6.99 31.16
CA GLN A 159 51.18 6.52 32.14
C GLN A 159 50.58 5.54 33.18
N ASN A 160 49.32 5.11 33.00
CA ASN A 160 48.56 4.22 33.87
C ASN A 160 48.21 4.81 35.25
N TYR A 161 48.15 6.13 35.38
CA TYR A 161 47.55 6.75 36.58
C TYR A 161 46.03 6.57 36.56
N ASP A 162 45.44 6.33 37.72
CA ASP A 162 44.00 6.24 37.89
C ASP A 162 43.35 7.63 37.86
N ILE A 163 42.05 7.65 37.54
CA ILE A 163 41.27 8.88 37.35
C ILE A 163 41.26 9.76 38.61
N ASP A 164 41.26 9.13 39.80
CA ASP A 164 41.22 9.85 41.07
C ASP A 164 42.59 10.51 41.36
N THR A 165 43.70 9.80 41.10
CA THR A 165 45.05 10.39 41.19
C THR A 165 45.28 11.51 40.18
N ILE A 166 44.80 11.39 38.94
CA ILE A 166 44.93 12.44 37.93
C ILE A 166 44.13 13.69 38.33
N ALA A 167 42.92 13.51 38.86
CA ALA A 167 42.09 14.59 39.35
C ALA A 167 42.75 15.34 40.51
N GLN A 168 43.40 14.60 41.43
CA GLN A 168 44.12 15.17 42.55
C GLN A 168 45.39 15.93 42.13
N GLU A 169 46.21 15.33 41.26
CA GLU A 169 47.49 15.90 40.83
C GLU A 169 47.30 17.18 39.99
N LEU A 170 46.29 17.18 39.11
CA LEU A 170 45.99 18.34 38.26
C LEU A 170 45.04 19.34 38.91
N SER A 171 44.51 19.02 40.11
CA SER A 171 43.47 19.82 40.79
C SER A 171 42.25 20.07 39.89
N ILE A 172 41.86 19.08 39.10
CA ILE A 172 40.73 19.12 38.15
C ILE A 172 39.60 18.25 38.70
N PRO A 173 38.31 18.63 38.54
CA PRO A 173 37.20 17.80 38.97
C PRO A 173 37.25 16.40 38.34
N ARG A 174 37.04 15.36 39.15
CA ARG A 174 37.00 13.96 38.70
C ARG A 174 36.10 13.74 37.48
N GLY A 175 34.95 14.43 37.43
CA GLY A 175 34.02 14.33 36.31
C GLY A 175 34.59 14.83 34.98
N GLU A 176 35.46 15.83 35.00
CA GLU A 176 36.12 16.37 33.80
C GLU A 176 37.22 15.43 33.30
N VAL A 177 38.02 14.88 34.21
CA VAL A 177 39.02 13.84 33.90
C VAL A 177 38.34 12.61 33.27
N GLN A 178 37.24 12.14 33.86
CA GLN A 178 36.45 11.02 33.35
C GLN A 178 35.93 11.29 31.93
N LEU A 179 35.37 12.48 31.69
CA LEU A 179 34.82 12.86 30.41
C LEU A 179 35.88 12.85 29.29
N VAL A 180 37.05 13.43 29.56
CA VAL A 180 38.17 13.48 28.59
C VAL A 180 38.64 12.06 28.23
N VAL A 181 38.77 11.18 29.22
CA VAL A 181 39.18 9.79 29.02
C VAL A 181 38.12 9.01 28.23
N ASP A 182 36.85 9.13 28.59
CA ASP A 182 35.74 8.42 27.93
C ASP A 182 35.57 8.85 26.47
N LEU A 183 35.68 10.15 26.20
CA LEU A 183 35.69 10.69 24.83
C LEU A 183 36.84 10.10 24.02
N LYS A 184 38.06 10.10 24.56
CA LYS A 184 39.24 9.55 23.86
C LYS A 184 39.05 8.06 23.54
N LYS A 185 38.52 7.28 24.49
CA LYS A 185 38.23 5.86 24.29
C LYS A 185 37.19 5.65 23.18
N LYS A 186 36.11 6.43 23.20
CA LYS A 186 35.05 6.36 22.19
C LYS A 186 35.56 6.70 20.78
N PHE A 187 36.46 7.70 20.66
CA PHE A 187 37.10 8.02 19.37
C PHE A 187 37.99 6.88 18.85
N LEU A 188 38.76 6.23 19.72
CA LEU A 188 39.58 5.07 19.35
C LEU A 188 38.72 3.87 18.91
N GLU A 189 37.60 3.62 19.57
CA GLU A 189 36.65 2.58 19.17
C GLU A 189 36.01 2.88 17.81
N MET A 190 35.67 4.14 17.54
CA MET A 190 35.14 4.57 16.24
C MET A 190 36.18 4.44 15.11
N GLU A 191 37.45 4.77 15.37
CA GLU A 191 38.53 4.60 14.38
C GLU A 191 38.79 3.12 14.05
N LYS A 192 38.72 2.25 15.06
CA LYS A 192 38.91 0.80 14.89
C LYS A 192 37.75 0.15 14.13
N ASN A 193 36.52 0.62 14.31
CA ASN A 193 35.33 0.11 13.59
C ASN A 193 35.19 0.67 12.17
N SER A 194 35.98 1.67 11.80
CA SER A 194 35.95 2.30 10.47
C SER A 194 37.04 1.79 9.51
N ARG A 195 37.90 0.86 9.95
CA ARG A 195 38.88 0.15 9.12
C ARG A 195 38.41 -1.28 8.88
#